data_AF-A0A7X4YI91-F1
#
_entry.id   AF-A0A7X4YI91-F1
#
_cell.length_a   1.000
_cell.length_b   1.000
_cell.length_c   1.000
_cell.angle_alpha   90.00
_cell.angle_beta   90.00
_cell.angle_gamma   90.00
#
_symmetry.space_group_name_H-M   'P 1'
#
loop_
_entity.id
_entity.type
_entity.pdbx_description
1 polymer ?
#
loop_
_entity_poly.entity_id
_entity_poly.type
_entity_poly.pdbx_seq_one_letter_code
_entity_poly.pdbx_strand_id
1 'polypeptide(L)' 'MNWSQGFSYTTNPADPWGAAKACVFSVFVTYSGGVCSASVVTYPKGNQGVVCTYSPPSSAIDPVTCELELTLGID' A
#
# COMPACT_ATOMS: atom_id res chain seq x y z
N MET A 1 2.78 -19.26 -2.78
CA MET A 1 1.47 -18.60 -2.82
C MET A 1 1.64 -17.21 -3.41
N ASN A 2 0.78 -16.80 -4.34
CA ASN A 2 0.80 -15.45 -4.91
C ASN A 2 -0.55 -14.80 -4.62
N TRP A 3 -0.55 -13.53 -4.22
CA TRP A 3 -1.77 -12.80 -3.94
C TRP A 3 -1.58 -11.31 -4.21
N SER A 4 -2.69 -10.61 -4.40
CA SER A 4 -2.72 -9.16 -4.55
C SER A 4 -3.88 -8.55 -3.79
N GLN A 5 -3.68 -7.36 -3.25
CA GLN A 5 -4.73 -6.61 -2.58
C GLN A 5 -4.64 -5.13 -2.96
N GLY A 6 -5.79 -4.52 -3.20
CA GLY A 6 -5.93 -3.07 -3.32
C GLY A 6 -6.64 -2.52 -2.09
N PHE A 7 -6.17 -1.41 -1.55
CA PHE A 7 -6.83 -0.73 -0.44
C PHE A 7 -6.58 0.78 -0.52
N SER A 8 -7.42 1.56 0.16
CA SER A 8 -7.33 3.03 0.17
C SER A 8 -7.18 3.57 1.59
N TYR A 9 -6.49 4.69 1.69
CA TYR A 9 -6.36 5.47 2.92
C TYR A 9 -6.70 6.94 2.62
N THR A 10 -7.47 7.57 3.49
CA THR A 10 -7.95 8.94 3.32
C THR A 10 -8.01 9.65 4.66
N THR A 11 -7.72 10.96 4.69
CA THR A 11 -7.94 11.80 5.88
C THR A 11 -9.41 12.13 6.12
N ASN A 12 -10.28 11.93 5.13
CA ASN A 12 -11.72 12.15 5.26
C ASN A 12 -12.48 11.00 4.59
N PRO A 13 -12.95 10.00 5.36
CA PRO A 13 -13.73 8.88 4.81
C PRO A 13 -15.12 9.28 4.29
N ALA A 14 -15.68 10.40 4.73
CA ALA A 14 -16.99 10.86 4.28
C ALA A 14 -16.95 11.54 2.90
N ASP A 15 -15.80 12.08 2.51
CA ASP A 15 -15.53 12.66 1.19
C ASP A 15 -14.09 12.34 0.74
N PRO A 16 -13.79 11.07 0.40
CA PRO A 16 -12.43 10.64 0.11
C PRO A 16 -11.87 11.22 -1.21
N TRP A 17 -12.75 11.71 -2.09
CA TRP A 17 -12.36 12.13 -3.44
C TRP A 17 -12.55 13.63 -3.68
N GLY A 18 -13.21 14.36 -2.78
CA GLY A 18 -13.29 15.81 -2.81
C GLY A 18 -12.07 16.45 -2.14
N ALA A 19 -12.30 17.24 -1.10
CA ALA A 19 -11.25 18.03 -0.45
C ALA A 19 -10.45 17.22 0.59
N ALA A 20 -10.11 15.97 0.28
CA ALA A 20 -9.32 15.10 1.15
C ALA A 20 -7.95 14.76 0.52
N LYS A 21 -7.00 14.38 1.38
CA LYS A 21 -5.80 13.65 0.94
C LYS A 21 -6.18 12.18 0.89
N ALA A 22 -6.06 11.54 -0.27
CA ALA A 22 -6.36 10.12 -0.41
C ALA A 22 -5.28 9.39 -1.23
N CYS A 23 -5.01 8.17 -0.84
CA CYS A 23 -4.06 7.29 -1.50
C CYS A 23 -4.71 5.93 -1.74
N VAL A 24 -4.51 5.37 -2.92
CA VAL A 24 -4.81 3.98 -3.22
C VAL A 24 -3.50 3.23 -3.33
N PHE A 25 -3.41 2.11 -2.64
CA PHE A 25 -2.26 1.23 -2.64
C PHE A 25 -2.67 -0.09 -3.29
N SER A 26 -1.78 -0.63 -4.11
CA SER A 26 -1.91 -1.98 -4.67
C SER A 26 -0.66 -2.75 -4.33
N VAL A 27 -0.84 -3.90 -3.69
CA VAL A 27 0.25 -4.77 -3.27
C VAL A 27 0.17 -6.08 -4.02
N PHE A 28 1.33 -6.58 -4.43
CA PHE A 28 1.48 -7.83 -5.16
C PHE A 28 2.55 -8.65 -4.44
N VAL A 29 2.16 -9.79 -3.89
CA VAL A 29 3.07 -10.72 -3.22
C VAL A 29 3.26 -11.95 -4.08
N THR A 30 4.52 -12.29 -4.32
CA THR A 30 4.93 -13.46 -5.12
C THR A 30 5.83 -14.36 -4.29
N TYR A 31 5.54 -15.66 -4.29
CA TYR A 31 6.40 -16.69 -3.75
C TYR A 31 7.02 -17.50 -4.88
N SER A 32 8.34 -17.44 -5.01
CA SER A 32 9.08 -18.19 -6.02
C SER A 32 10.41 -18.66 -5.45
N GLY A 33 10.78 -19.91 -5.73
CA GLY A 33 12.07 -20.48 -5.31
C GLY A 33 12.31 -20.46 -3.80
N GLY A 34 11.26 -20.54 -2.97
CA GLY A 34 11.39 -20.48 -1.51
C GLY A 34 11.47 -19.07 -0.92
N VAL A 35 11.28 -18.03 -1.72
CA VAL A 35 11.39 -16.62 -1.30
C VAL A 35 10.06 -15.91 -1.55
N CYS A 36 9.56 -15.21 -0.53
CA CYS A 36 8.46 -14.25 -0.67
C CYS A 36 9.02 -12.87 -1.09
N SER A 37 8.37 -12.23 -2.04
CA SER A 37 8.70 -10.87 -2.50
C SER A 37 7.42 -10.06 -2.64
N ALA A 38 7.50 -8.75 -2.40
CA ALA A 38 6.37 -7.84 -2.51
C ALA A 38 6.69 -6.67 -3.44
N SER A 39 5.71 -6.24 -4.22
CA SER A 39 5.72 -4.98 -4.97
C SER A 39 4.55 -4.12 -4.54
N VAL A 40 4.81 -2.83 -4.31
CA VAL A 40 3.82 -1.85 -3.87
C VAL A 40 3.71 -0.76 -4.92
N VAL A 41 2.49 -0.50 -5.37
CA VAL A 41 2.17 0.60 -6.28
C VAL A 41 1.26 1.58 -5.57
N THR A 42 1.56 2.87 -5.69
CA THR A 42 0.84 3.95 -5.02
C THR A 42 0.17 4.86 -6.04
N TYR A 43 -1.08 5.22 -5.80
CA TYR A 43 -1.85 6.13 -6.64
C TYR A 43 -2.42 7.27 -5.78
N PRO A 44 -1.93 8.52 -5.92
CA PRO A 44 -2.54 9.67 -5.29
C PRO A 44 -3.94 9.92 -5.85
N LYS A 45 -4.85 10.30 -4.97
CA LYS A 45 -6.27 10.55 -5.22
C LYS A 45 -6.77 11.70 -4.36
N GLY A 46 -7.93 12.25 -4.74
CA GLY A 46 -8.49 13.45 -4.14
C GLY A 46 -8.01 14.72 -4.85
N ASN A 47 -8.65 15.84 -4.51
CA ASN A 47 -8.36 17.13 -5.14
C ASN A 47 -7.35 17.97 -4.35
N GLN A 48 -6.94 17.52 -3.16
CA GLN A 48 -5.77 18.06 -2.48
C GLN A 48 -4.54 17.31 -2.99
N GLY A 49 -3.54 18.03 -3.53
CA GLY A 49 -2.28 17.43 -3.92
C GLY A 49 -1.71 16.60 -2.76
N VAL A 50 -1.46 15.32 -3.02
CA VAL A 50 -1.05 14.34 -2.01
C VAL A 50 0.11 13.52 -2.54
N VAL A 51 1.05 13.21 -1.65
CA VAL A 51 2.15 12.29 -1.91
C VAL A 51 1.90 11.00 -1.14
N CYS A 52 1.68 9.91 -1.87
CA CYS A 52 1.54 8.59 -1.28
C CYS A 52 2.91 7.95 -1.13
N THR A 53 3.26 7.57 0.09
CA THR A 53 4.56 6.95 0.39
C THR A 53 4.36 5.62 1.10
N TYR A 54 5.40 4.78 1.03
CA TYR A 54 5.57 3.63 1.90
C TYR A 54 7.03 3.57 2.33
N SER A 55 7.30 2.97 3.49
CA SER A 55 8.66 2.85 4.03
C SER A 55 9.11 1.39 3.96
N PRO A 56 9.94 1.00 2.96
CA PRO A 56 10.54 -0.33 2.92
C PRO A 56 11.31 -0.70 4.21
N PRO A 57 12.10 0.20 4.84
CA PRO A 57 12.80 -0.11 6.09
C PRO A 57 11.88 -0.37 7.30
N SER A 58 10.63 0.10 7.23
CA SER A 58 9.62 -0.06 8.29
C SER A 58 8.51 -1.03 7.86
N SER A 59 8.74 -1.83 6.81
CA SER A 59 7.80 -2.82 6.30
C SER A 59 8.47 -4.19 6.30
N ALA A 60 7.69 -5.25 6.35
CA ALA A 60 8.20 -6.61 6.42
C ALA A 60 7.31 -7.60 5.67
N ILE A 61 7.91 -8.67 5.16
CA ILE A 61 7.18 -9.84 4.63
C ILE A 61 7.63 -11.08 5.40
N ASP A 62 6.68 -11.83 5.93
CA ASP A 62 6.97 -13.10 6.59
C ASP A 62 7.48 -14.10 5.53
N PRO A 63 8.67 -14.69 5.69
CA PRO A 63 9.26 -15.56 4.67
C PRO A 63 8.59 -16.95 4.59
N VAL A 64 7.75 -17.32 5.56
CA VAL A 64 7.07 -18.61 5.64
C VAL A 64 5.61 -18.47 5.19
N THR A 65 4.88 -17.47 5.71
CA THR A 65 3.45 -17.27 5.39
C THR A 65 3.24 -16.35 4.19
N CYS A 66 4.25 -15.57 3.78
CA CYS A 66 4.13 -14.47 2.83
C CYS A 66 3.07 -13.42 3.23
N GLU A 67 2.82 -13.27 4.54
CA GLU A 67 2.05 -12.16 5.08
C GLU A 67 2.87 -10.87 5.01
N LEU A 68 2.22 -9.77 4.64
CA LEU A 68 2.86 -8.49 4.36
C LEU A 68 2.40 -7.45 5.39
N GLU A 69 3.34 -6.85 6.10
CA GLU A 69 3.14 -5.68 6.94
C GLU A 69 3.75 -4.45 6.25
N LEU A 70 2.94 -3.38 6.10
CA LEU A 70 3.35 -2.17 5.39
C LEU A 70 3.18 -0.93 6.26
N THR A 71 4.23 -0.12 6.32
CA THR A 71 4.16 1.25 6.84
C THR A 71 3.92 2.22 5.70
N LEU A 72 2.83 2.97 5.79
CA LEU A 72 2.35 3.89 4.75
C LEU A 72 2.34 5.33 5.25
N GLY A 73 2.44 6.29 4.33
CA GLY A 73 2.34 7.70 4.61
C GLY A 73 1.50 8.44 3.59
N ILE A 74 0.79 9.48 4.04
CA ILE A 74 0.18 10.48 3.18
C ILE A 74 0.62 11.87 3.64
N ASP A 75 1.24 12.61 2.73
CA ASP A 75 1.71 13.99 2.94
C ASP A 75 1.09 14.95 1.93
#